data_AF-A0A1L9SDC4-F1
#
_entry.id   AF-A0A1L9SDC4-F1
#
_cell.length_a   1.000
_cell.length_b   1.000
_cell.length_c   1.000
_cell.angle_alpha   90.00
_cell.angle_beta   90.00
_cell.angle_gamma   90.00
#
_symmetry.space_group_name_H-M   'P 1'
#
loop_
_entity.id
_entity.type
_entity.pdbx_description
1 polymer ?
#
loop_
_entity_poly.entity_id
_entity_poly.type
_entity_poly.pdbx_seq_one_letter_code
_entity_poly.pdbx_strand_id
1 'polypeptide(L)' 'MLITRGISLVNFAVASSALAFQVFVLYPWHNQLDEEFKALKTEHRQLLQQLRIANK' A
#
# COMPACT_ATOMS: atom_id res chain seq x y z
N MET A 1 -36.54 -9.91 -16.04
CA MET A 1 -35.23 -10.61 -16.10
C MET A 1 -34.09 -9.78 -16.70
N LEU A 2 -34.34 -8.79 -17.58
CA LEU A 2 -33.27 -7.98 -18.18
C LEU A 2 -32.63 -6.99 -17.18
N ILE A 3 -33.45 -6.35 -16.32
CA ILE A 3 -32.99 -5.36 -15.33
C ILE A 3 -32.12 -6.01 -14.23
N THR A 4 -32.53 -7.17 -13.71
CA THR A 4 -31.77 -7.90 -12.69
C THR A 4 -30.42 -8.40 -13.21
N ARG A 5 -30.34 -8.80 -14.50
CA ARG A 5 -29.08 -9.16 -15.16
C ARG A 5 -28.16 -7.95 -15.39
N GLY A 6 -28.72 -6.79 -15.72
CA GLY A 6 -27.97 -5.53 -15.84
C GLY A 6 -27.31 -5.14 -14.52
N ILE A 7 -28.01 -5.28 -13.39
CA ILE A 7 -27.47 -4.98 -12.06
C ILE A 7 -26.29 -5.91 -11.73
N SER A 8 -26.39 -7.22 -12.02
CA SER A 8 -25.28 -8.16 -11.79
C SER A 8 -24.04 -7.84 -12.65
N LEU A 9 -24.24 -7.42 -13.91
CA LEU A 9 -23.13 -7.04 -14.80
C LEU A 9 -22.42 -5.78 -14.32
N VAL A 10 -23.18 -4.75 -13.90
CA VAL A 10 -22.60 -3.53 -13.34
C VAL A 10 -21.85 -3.83 -12.04
N ASN A 11 -22.40 -4.66 -11.16
CA ASN A 11 -21.71 -5.08 -9.93
C ASN A 11 -20.40 -5.80 -10.24
N PHE A 12 -20.41 -6.72 -11.20
CA PHE A 12 -19.22 -7.43 -11.63
C PHE A 12 -18.17 -6.47 -12.21
N ALA A 13 -18.59 -5.50 -13.03
CA ALA A 13 -17.70 -4.50 -13.60
C ALA A 13 -17.07 -3.61 -12.52
N VAL A 14 -17.85 -3.16 -11.53
CA VAL A 14 -17.36 -2.36 -10.41
C VAL A 14 -16.39 -3.16 -9.54
N ALA A 15 -16.74 -4.39 -9.18
CA ALA A 15 -15.86 -5.26 -8.40
C ALA A 15 -14.55 -5.57 -9.14
N SER A 16 -14.62 -5.84 -10.44
CA SER A 16 -13.44 -6.06 -11.29
C SER A 16 -12.57 -4.80 -11.39
N SER A 17 -13.19 -3.62 -11.50
CA SER A 17 -12.48 -2.34 -11.52
C SER A 17 -11.78 -2.05 -10.19
N ALA A 18 -12.45 -2.33 -9.07
CA ALA A 18 -11.87 -2.18 -7.74
C ALA A 18 -10.70 -3.16 -7.52
N LEU A 19 -10.85 -4.42 -7.94
CA LEU A 19 -9.78 -5.40 -7.88
C LEU A 19 -8.57 -5.00 -8.73
N ALA A 20 -8.80 -4.50 -9.95
CA ALA A 20 -7.74 -4.01 -10.82
C ALA A 20 -7.01 -2.81 -10.18
N PHE A 21 -7.74 -1.84 -9.63
CA PHE A 21 -7.14 -0.72 -8.90
C PHE A 21 -6.32 -1.20 -7.70
N GLN A 22 -6.83 -2.18 -6.96
CA GLN A 22 -6.16 -2.75 -5.81
C GLN A 22 -4.83 -3.43 -6.18
N VAL A 23 -4.79 -4.16 -7.29
CA VAL A 23 -3.59 -4.88 -7.73
C VAL A 23 -2.58 -3.95 -8.39
N PHE A 24 -3.02 -3.03 -9.26
CA PHE A 24 -2.11 -2.20 -10.05
C PHE A 24 -1.67 -0.90 -9.38
N VAL A 25 -2.46 -0.39 -8.43
CA VAL A 25 -2.14 0.88 -7.77
C VAL A 25 -1.81 0.64 -6.31
N LEU A 26 -2.74 0.07 -5.54
CA LEU A 26 -2.58 -0.03 -4.09
C LEU A 26 -1.45 -0.97 -3.69
N TYR A 27 -1.34 -2.14 -4.31
CA TYR A 27 -0.29 -3.11 -3.98
C TYR A 27 1.13 -2.58 -4.25
N PRO A 28 1.45 -2.07 -5.46
CA PRO A 28 2.76 -1.49 -5.71
C PRO A 28 3.03 -0.23 -4.87
N TRP A 29 2.03 0.63 -4.66
CA TRP A 29 2.18 1.79 -3.78
C TRP A 29 2.50 1.39 -2.33
N HIS A 30 1.86 0.33 -1.82
CA HIS A 30 2.12 -0.18 -0.48
C HIS A 30 3.56 -0.70 -0.33
N ASN A 31 4.08 -1.40 -1.33
CA ASN A 31 5.47 -1.88 -1.32
C ASN A 31 6.48 -0.73 -1.33
N GLN A 32 6.25 0.29 -2.16
CA GLN A 32 7.11 1.49 -2.18
C GLN A 32 7.12 2.20 -0.83
N LEU A 33 5.94 2.38 -0.23
CA LEU A 33 5.80 3.02 1.08
C LEU A 33 6.51 2.22 2.19
N ASP A 34 6.44 0.88 2.15
CA ASP A 34 7.10 0.03 3.16
C ASP A 34 8.62 0.06 3.03
N GLU A 35 9.16 0.14 1.81
CA GLU A 35 10.60 0.34 1.58
C GLU A 35 11.08 1.70 2.10
N GLU A 36 10.39 2.79 1.76
CA GLU A 36 10.71 4.12 2.26
C GLU A 36 10.64 4.18 3.79
N PHE A 37 9.63 3.54 4.37
CA PHE A 37 9.46 3.49 5.83
C PHE A 37 10.57 2.68 6.52
N LYS A 38 11.06 1.60 5.89
CA LYS A 38 12.20 0.82 6.38
C LYS A 38 13.51 1.61 6.29
N ALA A 39 13.74 2.34 5.19
CA ALA A 39 14.90 3.21 5.05
C ALA A 39 14.92 4.26 6.17
N LEU A 40 13.80 4.96 6.37
CA LEU A 40 13.67 5.98 7.41
C LEU A 40 13.89 5.42 8.83
N LYS A 41 13.34 4.25 9.15
CA LYS A 41 13.58 3.59 10.44
C LYS A 41 15.04 3.20 10.66
N THR A 42 15.75 2.85 9.60
CA THR A 42 17.16 2.48 9.67
C THR A 42 18.02 3.69 10.00
N GLU A 43 17.79 4.81 9.31
CA GLU A 43 18.47 6.09 9.59
C GLU A 43 18.20 6.56 11.02
N HIS A 44 16.94 6.52 11.46
CA HIS A 44 16.58 6.92 12.83
C HIS A 44 17.27 6.05 13.88
N ARG A 45 17.38 4.73 13.64
CA ARG A 45 18.10 3.81 14.53
C ARG A 45 19.59 4.12 14.59
N GLN A 46 20.21 4.43 13.45
CA GLN A 46 21.63 4.80 13.37
C GLN A 46 21.90 6.10 14.14
N LEU A 47 21.04 7.12 13.97
CA LEU A 47 21.14 8.38 14.72
C LEU A 47 21.05 8.14 16.23
N LEU A 48 20.09 7.33 16.69
CA LEU A 48 19.98 6.98 18.12
C LEU A 48 21.22 6.25 18.66
N GLN A 49 21.83 5.38 17.86
CA GLN A 49 23.07 4.69 18.23
C GLN A 49 24.25 5.66 18.32
N GLN A 50 24.39 6.59 17.37
CA GLN A 50 25.41 7.62 17.40
C GLN A 50 25.28 8.53 18.63
N LEU A 51 24.06 8.98 18.93
CA LEU A 51 23.78 9.77 20.14
C LEU A 51 24.12 8.99 21.42
N ARG A 52 23.81 7.68 21.46
CA ARG A 52 24.14 6.83 22.60
C ARG A 52 25.65 6.64 22.80
N ILE A 53 26.43 6.56 21.71
CA ILE A 53 27.90 6.44 21.78
C ILE A 53 28.54 7.78 22.16
N ALA A 54 28.06 8.90 21.61
CA ALA A 54 28.59 10.23 21.91
C ALA A 54 28.31 10.70 23.35
N ASN A 55 27.28 10.14 23.99
CA ASN A 55 26.93 10.46 25.38
C ASN A 55 27.58 9.49 26.41
N LYS A 56 28.61 8.74 26.00
CA LYS A 56 29.39 7.84 26.84
C LYS A 56 30.87 8.22 26.77
#